data_AF-A0A7S0UCH0-F1
#
_entry.id   AF-A0A7S0UCH0-F1
#
_cell.length_a   1.000
_cell.length_b   1.000
_cell.length_c   1.000
_cell.angle_alpha   90.00
_cell.angle_beta   90.00
_cell.angle_gamma   90.00
#
_symmetry.space_group_name_H-M   'P 1'
#
loop_
_entity.id
_entity.type
_entity.pdbx_description
1 polymer ?
#
loop_
_entity_poly.entity_id
_entity_poly.type
_entity_poly.pdbx_seq_one_letter_code
_entity_poly.pdbx_strand_id
1 'polypeptide(L)'
;RGAVLGSLCMYYLFSHNIDGISRGMVPPAFGCYPGGGFGAQKAFVAEVLGTMLLTFGAVHFANGWQIGAWLSGLIMVFAGISGASFNPAREVGPRVVCALLGFDMHKVVLASLPLYLVAQFAGGVIGVYVAVIFKK
;
A
#
# COMPACT_ATOMS: atom_id res chain seq x y z
N ARG A 1 -10.94 7.47 -7.14
CA ARG A 1 -11.68 8.52 -6.40
C ARG A 1 -11.86 8.17 -4.92
N GLY A 2 -12.31 6.95 -4.58
CA GLY A 2 -12.49 6.52 -3.18
C GLY A 2 -11.27 6.73 -2.26
N ALA A 3 -10.07 6.32 -2.68
CA ALA A 3 -8.85 6.48 -1.87
C ALA A 3 -8.52 7.96 -1.57
N VAL A 4 -8.68 8.86 -2.56
CA VAL A 4 -8.47 10.30 -2.37
C VAL A 4 -9.46 10.86 -1.35
N LEU A 5 -10.75 10.54 -1.49
CA LEU A 5 -11.78 10.98 -0.54
C LEU A 5 -11.52 10.41 0.87
N GLY A 6 -11.14 9.13 0.96
CA GLY A 6 -10.76 8.52 2.23
C GLY A 6 -9.60 9.25 2.90
N SER A 7 -8.58 9.64 2.14
CA SER A 7 -7.45 10.41 2.66
C SER A 7 -7.83 11.84 3.07
N LEU A 8 -8.76 12.48 2.37
CA LEU A 8 -9.30 13.78 2.79
C LEU A 8 -10.11 13.65 4.09
N CYS A 9 -10.91 12.59 4.25
CA CYS A 9 -11.61 12.30 5.51
C CYS A 9 -10.61 12.05 6.66
N MET A 10 -9.53 11.31 6.41
CA MET A 10 -8.47 11.11 7.39
C MET A 10 -7.78 12.42 7.75
N TYR A 11 -7.49 13.28 6.76
CA TYR A 11 -6.98 14.62 7.03
C TYR A 11 -7.95 15.44 7.89
N TYR A 12 -9.24 15.45 7.55
CA TYR A 12 -10.24 16.17 8.33
C TYR A 12 -10.31 15.68 9.78
N LEU A 13 -10.28 14.36 10.00
CA LEU A 13 -10.34 13.75 11.32
C LEU A 13 -9.09 14.03 12.18
N PHE A 14 -7.91 14.12 11.54
CA PHE A 14 -6.62 14.26 12.21
C PHE A 14 -5.87 15.54 11.83
N SER A 15 -6.58 16.59 11.42
CA SER A 15 -5.99 17.81 10.84
C SER A 15 -4.99 18.45 11.80
N HIS A 16 -5.38 18.59 13.07
CA HIS A 16 -4.52 19.12 14.12
C HIS A 16 -3.20 18.34 14.28
N ASN A 17 -3.24 17.00 14.15
CA ASN A 17 -2.03 16.18 14.23
C ASN A 17 -1.18 16.28 12.96
N ILE A 18 -1.82 16.32 11.79
CA ILE A 18 -1.15 16.32 10.49
C ILE A 18 -0.51 17.68 10.21
N ASP A 19 -1.13 18.77 10.62
CA ASP A 19 -0.59 20.13 10.44
C ASP A 19 0.61 20.41 11.36
N GLY A 20 0.76 19.64 12.43
CA GLY A 20 1.97 19.64 13.26
C GLY A 20 3.16 18.89 12.65
N ILE A 21 2.96 18.14 11.56
CA ILE A 21 4.03 17.42 10.88
C ILE A 21 4.79 18.39 9.96
N SER A 22 6.11 18.47 10.13
CA SER A 22 6.96 19.21 9.21
C SER A 22 6.76 18.73 7.77
N ARG A 23 6.53 19.68 6.85
CA ARG A 23 6.26 19.41 5.44
C ARG A 23 7.44 18.74 4.71
N GLY A 24 8.65 18.83 5.27
CA GLY A 24 9.83 18.11 4.79
C GLY A 24 9.93 16.66 5.24
N MET A 25 8.97 16.16 6.03
CA MET A 25 8.93 14.76 6.49
C MET A 25 7.97 13.93 5.64
N VAL A 26 8.03 12.62 5.85
CA VAL A 26 7.18 11.64 5.19
C VAL A 26 6.07 11.23 6.17
N PRO A 27 4.81 11.63 5.95
CA PRO A 27 3.73 11.27 6.86
C PRO A 27 3.26 9.84 6.57
N PRO A 28 3.48 8.87 7.49
CA PRO A 28 3.17 7.45 7.24
C PRO A 28 1.66 7.18 7.08
N ALA A 29 0.81 8.12 7.49
CA ALA A 29 -0.64 8.03 7.27
C ALA A 29 -1.03 8.11 5.78
N PHE A 30 -0.18 8.66 4.91
CA PHE A 30 -0.48 8.93 3.51
C PHE A 30 0.30 8.06 2.51
N GLY A 31 0.90 6.96 2.95
CA GLY A 31 1.58 6.02 2.05
C GLY A 31 2.41 5.00 2.81
N CYS A 32 2.88 3.99 2.10
CA CYS A 32 3.80 3.01 2.64
C CYS A 32 5.24 3.27 2.20
N TYR A 33 6.19 2.99 3.08
CA TYR A 33 7.62 3.21 2.84
C TYR A 33 8.40 1.97 3.27
N PRO A 34 9.57 1.69 2.66
CA PRO A 34 10.42 0.60 3.13
C PRO A 34 10.68 0.72 4.63
N GLY A 35 10.49 -0.39 5.36
CA GLY A 35 10.63 -0.42 6.80
C GLY A 35 12.07 -0.14 7.25
N GLY A 36 12.23 0.35 8.48
CA GLY A 36 13.56 0.59 9.06
C GLY A 36 14.43 -0.69 9.04
N GLY A 37 15.61 -0.61 8.43
CA GLY A 37 16.51 -1.76 8.26
C GLY A 37 16.22 -2.62 7.02
N PHE A 38 15.16 -2.33 6.27
CA PHE A 38 14.83 -2.98 5.01
C PHE A 38 15.02 -2.00 3.84
N GLY A 39 15.88 -2.38 2.89
CA GLY A 39 16.09 -1.60 1.67
C GLY A 39 14.95 -1.75 0.66
N ALA A 40 14.96 -0.88 -0.35
CA ALA A 40 14.00 -0.87 -1.45
C ALA A 40 13.78 -2.25 -2.10
N GLN A 41 14.85 -3.02 -2.30
CA GLN A 41 14.74 -4.36 -2.89
C GLN A 41 13.88 -5.32 -2.07
N LYS A 42 14.06 -5.34 -0.74
CA LYS A 42 13.26 -6.20 0.15
C LYS A 42 11.81 -5.74 0.21
N ALA A 43 11.58 -4.43 0.24
CA ALA A 43 10.23 -3.86 0.17
C ALA A 43 9.54 -4.21 -1.16
N PHE A 44 10.25 -4.13 -2.29
CA PHE A 44 9.73 -4.51 -3.60
C PHE A 44 9.30 -5.99 -3.62
N VAL A 45 10.18 -6.90 -3.18
CA VAL A 45 9.85 -8.34 -3.12
C VAL A 45 8.67 -8.60 -2.18
N ALA A 46 8.62 -7.94 -1.02
CA ALA A 46 7.50 -8.07 -0.08
C ALA A 46 6.17 -7.60 -0.69
N GLU A 47 6.16 -6.49 -1.43
CA GLU A 47 4.96 -6.01 -2.13
C GLU A 47 4.54 -6.94 -3.28
N VAL A 48 5.48 -7.49 -4.05
CA VAL A 48 5.18 -8.49 -5.08
C VAL A 48 4.53 -9.73 -4.45
N LEU A 49 5.17 -10.32 -3.44
CA LEU A 49 4.69 -11.55 -2.80
C LEU A 49 3.36 -11.33 -2.07
N GLY A 50 3.25 -10.26 -1.29
CA GLY A 50 2.02 -9.96 -0.57
C GLY A 50 0.86 -9.64 -1.51
N THR A 51 1.08 -8.91 -2.60
CA THR A 51 0.03 -8.66 -3.59
C THR A 51 -0.36 -9.92 -4.35
N MET A 52 0.61 -10.77 -4.71
CA MET A 52 0.38 -12.08 -5.34
C MET A 52 -0.49 -12.98 -4.46
N LEU A 53 -0.16 -13.08 -3.17
CA LEU A 53 -0.93 -13.86 -2.21
C LEU A 53 -2.32 -13.26 -1.99
N LEU A 54 -2.43 -11.93 -1.93
CA LEU A 54 -3.71 -11.25 -1.76
C LEU A 54 -4.65 -11.52 -2.95
N THR A 55 -4.16 -11.36 -4.18
CA THR A 55 -4.99 -11.62 -5.37
C THR A 55 -5.30 -13.11 -5.54
N PHE A 56 -4.36 -14.00 -5.18
CA PHE A 56 -4.63 -15.43 -5.15
C PHE A 56 -5.80 -15.77 -4.20
N GLY A 57 -5.75 -15.24 -2.97
CA GLY A 57 -6.81 -15.41 -1.98
C GLY A 57 -8.14 -14.81 -2.46
N ALA A 58 -8.12 -13.61 -3.04
CA ALA A 58 -9.32 -12.94 -3.55
C ALA A 58 -10.07 -13.74 -4.63
N VAL A 59 -9.38 -14.59 -5.39
CA VAL A 59 -9.99 -15.46 -6.41
C VAL A 59 -10.61 -16.73 -5.82
N HIS A 60 -10.12 -17.21 -4.67
CA HIS A 60 -10.53 -18.47 -4.03
C HIS A 60 -11.51 -18.28 -2.87
N PHE A 61 -11.46 -17.16 -2.18
CA PHE A 61 -12.34 -16.88 -1.06
C PHE A 61 -13.73 -16.43 -1.53
N ALA A 62 -14.76 -16.89 -0.82
CA ALA A 62 -16.15 -16.72 -1.21
C ALA A 62 -16.76 -15.42 -0.69
N ASN A 63 -16.18 -14.81 0.35
CA ASN A 63 -16.75 -13.64 1.00
C ASN A 63 -15.70 -12.66 1.53
N GLY A 64 -16.16 -11.44 1.84
CA GLY A 64 -15.32 -10.35 2.31
C GLY A 64 -14.62 -10.62 3.65
N TRP A 65 -15.20 -11.44 4.53
CA TRP A 65 -14.58 -11.78 5.83
C TRP A 65 -13.32 -12.62 5.65
N GLN A 66 -13.35 -13.60 4.75
CA GLN A 66 -12.19 -14.42 4.42
C GLN A 66 -11.07 -13.57 3.80
N ILE A 67 -11.42 -12.68 2.87
CA ILE A 67 -10.47 -11.75 2.26
C ILE A 67 -9.89 -10.81 3.32
N GLY A 68 -10.71 -10.30 4.24
CA GLY A 68 -10.29 -9.44 5.34
C GLY A 68 -9.30 -10.16 6.28
N ALA A 69 -9.64 -11.36 6.74
CA ALA A 69 -8.76 -12.17 7.59
C ALA A 69 -7.42 -12.50 6.88
N TRP A 70 -7.49 -12.83 5.60
CA TRP A 70 -6.30 -13.08 4.79
C TRP A 70 -5.42 -11.84 4.67
N LEU A 71 -5.99 -10.70 4.31
CA LEU A 71 -5.29 -9.43 4.24
C LEU A 71 -4.65 -9.07 5.59
N SER A 72 -5.36 -9.24 6.71
CA SER A 72 -4.80 -9.03 8.05
C SER A 72 -3.59 -9.92 8.33
N GLY A 73 -3.65 -11.20 7.95
CA GLY A 73 -2.51 -12.11 8.04
C GLY A 73 -1.31 -11.64 7.22
N LEU A 74 -1.53 -11.24 5.97
CA LEU A 74 -0.47 -10.70 5.12
C LEU A 74 0.13 -9.41 5.69
N ILE A 75 -0.68 -8.52 6.25
CA ILE A 75 -0.20 -7.30 6.91
C ILE A 75 0.70 -7.66 8.09
N MET A 76 0.33 -8.61 8.95
CA MET A 76 1.16 -9.03 10.08
C MET A 76 2.54 -9.55 9.64
N VAL A 77 2.63 -10.20 8.48
CA VAL A 77 3.88 -10.75 7.96
C VAL A 77 4.74 -9.68 7.28
N PHE A 78 4.15 -8.82 6.46
CA PHE A 78 4.89 -7.97 5.53
C PHE A 78 4.96 -6.49 5.93
N ALA A 79 4.12 -6.01 6.86
CA ALA A 79 4.06 -4.58 7.19
C ALA A 79 5.38 -4.03 7.74
N GLY A 80 6.14 -4.83 8.49
CA GLY A 80 7.47 -4.43 8.97
C GLY A 80 8.50 -4.22 7.86
N ILE A 81 8.30 -4.82 6.68
CA ILE A 81 9.25 -4.78 5.55
C ILE A 81 8.88 -3.67 4.56
N SER A 82 7.60 -3.59 4.17
CA SER A 82 7.13 -2.67 3.12
C SER A 82 5.99 -1.77 3.55
N GLY A 83 5.46 -1.90 4.76
CA GLY A 83 4.19 -1.26 5.14
C GLY A 83 2.95 -1.94 4.55
N ALA A 84 3.10 -3.08 3.84
CA ALA A 84 2.03 -3.95 3.35
C ALA A 84 0.92 -3.19 2.59
N SER A 85 1.30 -2.51 1.52
CA SER A 85 0.37 -1.65 0.79
C SER A 85 -0.58 -2.45 -0.10
N PHE A 86 -0.03 -3.36 -0.91
CA PHE A 86 -0.73 -4.34 -1.76
C PHE A 86 -1.80 -3.80 -2.71
N ASN A 87 -1.90 -2.49 -2.88
CA ASN A 87 -2.95 -1.86 -3.65
C ASN A 87 -2.48 -0.50 -4.21
N PRO A 88 -2.39 -0.37 -5.55
CA PRO A 88 -1.98 0.86 -6.20
C PRO A 88 -2.82 2.09 -5.80
N ALA A 89 -4.14 1.93 -5.65
CA ALA A 89 -5.01 3.02 -5.27
C ALA A 89 -4.77 3.49 -3.82
N ARG A 90 -4.40 2.56 -2.93
CA ARG A 90 -4.03 2.82 -1.52
C ARG A 90 -2.68 3.54 -1.39
N GLU A 91 -1.82 3.50 -2.41
CA GLU A 91 -0.63 4.35 -2.48
C GLU A 91 -0.91 5.70 -3.16
N VAL A 92 -1.52 5.68 -4.34
CA VAL A 92 -1.63 6.89 -5.17
C VAL A 92 -2.55 7.92 -4.53
N GLY A 93 -3.74 7.51 -4.08
CA GLY A 93 -4.74 8.43 -3.54
C GLY A 93 -4.22 9.24 -2.35
N PRO A 94 -3.73 8.58 -1.28
CA PRO A 94 -3.20 9.27 -0.12
C PRO A 94 -1.97 10.14 -0.42
N ARG A 95 -1.05 9.68 -1.29
CA ARG A 95 0.13 10.46 -1.67
C ARG A 95 -0.22 11.71 -2.49
N VAL A 96 -1.24 11.65 -3.33
CA VAL A 96 -1.78 12.83 -4.04
C VAL A 96 -2.36 13.82 -3.05
N VAL A 97 -3.11 13.38 -2.05
CA VAL A 97 -3.61 14.28 -0.99
C VAL A 97 -2.44 14.90 -0.21
N CYS A 98 -1.44 14.09 0.13
CA CYS A 98 -0.24 14.57 0.81
C CYS A 98 0.52 15.64 0.00
N ALA A 99 0.60 15.48 -1.32
CA ALA A 99 1.14 16.48 -2.24
C ALA A 99 0.38 17.81 -2.16
N LEU A 100 -0.96 17.75 -2.19
CA LEU A 100 -1.84 18.92 -2.12
C LEU A 100 -1.75 19.65 -0.78
N LEU A 101 -1.43 18.92 0.30
CA LEU A 101 -1.18 19.48 1.63
C LEU A 101 0.22 20.12 1.77
N GLY A 102 1.00 20.17 0.69
CA GLY A 102 2.29 20.86 0.65
C GLY A 102 3.48 20.06 1.20
N PHE A 103 3.35 18.74 1.37
CA PHE A 103 4.49 17.90 1.73
C PHE A 103 5.47 17.72 0.56
N ASP A 104 6.74 17.47 0.88
CA ASP A 104 7.80 17.29 -0.10
C ASP A 104 7.54 16.12 -1.06
N MET A 105 7.25 16.46 -2.32
CA MET A 105 6.95 15.53 -3.41
C MET A 105 8.08 14.55 -3.71
N HIS A 106 9.34 14.96 -3.54
CA HIS A 106 10.46 14.08 -3.81
C HIS A 106 10.47 12.90 -2.84
N LYS A 107 10.13 13.17 -1.57
CA LYS A 107 10.11 12.16 -0.52
C LYS A 107 8.81 11.36 -0.52
N VAL A 108 7.68 12.03 -0.68
CA VAL A 108 6.35 11.43 -0.55
C VAL A 108 5.93 10.68 -1.80
N VAL A 109 6.30 11.14 -2.99
CA VAL A 109 5.85 10.53 -4.26
C VAL A 109 7.03 9.87 -4.96
N LEU A 110 8.04 10.65 -5.35
CA LEU A 110 9.04 10.19 -6.32
C LEU A 110 9.97 9.10 -5.76
N ALA A 111 10.30 9.15 -4.47
CA ALA A 111 11.28 8.24 -3.87
C ALA A 111 10.81 6.78 -3.80
N SER A 112 9.50 6.53 -3.63
CA SER A 112 9.02 5.17 -3.39
C SER A 112 7.78 4.77 -4.18
N LEU A 113 6.93 5.69 -4.65
CA LEU A 113 5.70 5.31 -5.36
C LEU A 113 5.94 4.39 -6.57
N PRO A 114 6.93 4.63 -7.45
CA PRO A 114 7.17 3.75 -8.59
C PRO A 114 7.46 2.30 -8.19
N LEU A 115 8.21 2.11 -7.10
CA LEU A 115 8.53 0.78 -6.55
C LEU A 115 7.25 0.01 -6.18
N TYR A 116 6.36 0.65 -5.43
CA TYR A 116 5.11 0.02 -4.98
C TYR A 116 4.19 -0.29 -6.16
N LEU A 117 4.03 0.66 -7.10
CA LEU A 117 3.18 0.45 -8.26
C LEU A 117 3.64 -0.75 -9.10
N VAL A 118 4.92 -0.80 -9.44
CA VAL A 118 5.48 -1.88 -10.24
C VAL A 118 5.36 -3.22 -9.50
N ALA A 119 5.70 -3.25 -8.22
CA ALA A 119 5.60 -4.46 -7.41
C ALA A 119 4.16 -5.00 -7.31
N GLN A 120 3.19 -4.12 -7.08
CA GLN A 120 1.80 -4.49 -6.91
C GLN A 120 1.15 -4.95 -8.22
N PHE A 121 1.47 -4.30 -9.35
CA PHE A 121 0.99 -4.77 -10.65
C PHE A 121 1.60 -6.13 -11.00
N ALA A 122 2.90 -6.31 -10.80
CA ALA A 122 3.57 -7.60 -11.03
C ALA A 122 2.98 -8.70 -10.14
N GLY A 123 2.89 -8.46 -8.83
CA GLY A 123 2.30 -9.39 -7.87
C GLY A 123 0.86 -9.73 -8.21
N GLY A 124 0.03 -8.72 -8.54
CA GLY A 124 -1.37 -8.91 -8.90
C GLY A 124 -1.56 -9.82 -10.12
N VAL A 125 -0.82 -9.57 -11.20
CA VAL A 125 -0.85 -10.39 -12.42
C VAL A 125 -0.42 -11.83 -12.13
N ILE A 126 0.70 -12.02 -11.43
CA ILE A 126 1.20 -13.35 -11.09
C ILE A 126 0.20 -14.10 -10.21
N GLY A 127 -0.35 -13.44 -9.19
CA GLY A 127 -1.27 -14.06 -8.24
C GLY A 127 -2.58 -14.51 -8.88
N VAL A 128 -3.14 -13.70 -9.79
CA VAL A 128 -4.32 -14.11 -10.58
C VAL A 128 -4.00 -15.25 -11.52
N TYR A 129 -2.88 -15.20 -12.23
CA TYR A 129 -2.46 -16.26 -13.15
C TYR A 129 -2.32 -17.61 -12.42
N VAL A 130 -1.58 -17.62 -11.31
CA VAL A 130 -1.45 -18.80 -10.45
C VAL A 130 -2.82 -19.25 -9.95
N ALA A 131 -3.66 -18.33 -9.48
CA ALA A 131 -4.96 -18.69 -8.94
C ALA A 131 -5.86 -19.38 -9.95
N VAL A 132 -5.88 -18.91 -11.20
CA VAL A 132 -6.67 -19.51 -12.27
C VAL A 132 -6.21 -20.93 -12.59
N ILE A 133 -4.90 -21.21 -12.56
CA ILE A 133 -4.38 -22.57 -12.78
C ILE A 133 -4.81 -23.54 -11.67
N PHE A 134 -4.89 -23.06 -10.42
CA PHE A 134 -5.21 -23.90 -9.27
C PHE A 134 -6.71 -23.92 -8.90
N LYS A 135 -7.53 -23.08 -9.53
CA LYS A 135 -8.98 -23.06 -9.36
C LYS A 135 -9.60 -24.24 -10.11
N LYS A 136 -9.68 -25.38 -9.43
CA LYS A 136 -10.43 -26.56 -9.87
C LYS A 136 -11.93 -26.32 -9.79
#